data_AF-A0A6M2CBK0-F1
#
_entry.id   AF-A0A6M2CBK0-F1
#
_cell.length_a   1.000
_cell.length_b   1.000
_cell.length_c   1.000
_cell.angle_alpha   90.00
_cell.angle_beta   90.00
_cell.angle_gamma   90.00
#
_symmetry.space_group_name_H-M   'P 1'
#
loop_
_entity.id
_entity.type
_entity.pdbx_description
1 polymer ?
#
loop_
_entity_poly.entity_id
_entity_poly.type
_entity_poly.pdbx_seq_one_letter_code
_entity_poly.pdbx_strand_id
1 'polypeptide(L)'
;MKIIARIFLFIFIAFLSTPAVVGMIDKSCDTSIFYSLSEEEHTPKEVKVFNYYSNLDLGLLALEHNRSSLILSENLSKHDKIAATIFSPPPNLA
;
A
#
# COMPACT_ATOMS: atom_id res chain seq x y z
N MET A 1 28.44 -16.01 -3.74
CA MET A 1 27.33 -16.99 -3.62
C MET A 1 26.98 -17.32 -2.17
N LYS A 2 27.90 -17.82 -1.34
CA LYS A 2 27.59 -18.22 0.06
C LYS A 2 27.15 -17.07 0.98
N ILE A 3 27.72 -15.87 0.82
CA ILE A 3 27.29 -14.67 1.59
C ILE A 3 25.85 -14.28 1.24
N ILE A 4 25.53 -14.23 -0.05
CA ILE A 4 24.18 -13.87 -0.53
C ILE A 4 23.15 -14.89 -0.02
N ALA A 5 23.45 -16.18 -0.12
CA ALA A 5 22.58 -17.22 0.42
C ALA A 5 22.37 -17.09 1.95
N ARG A 6 23.40 -16.72 2.70
CA ARG A 6 23.29 -16.46 4.15
C ARG A 6 22.42 -15.24 4.46
N ILE A 7 22.52 -14.17 3.67
CA ILE A 7 21.69 -12.97 3.82
C ILE A 7 20.23 -13.32 3.54
N PHE A 8 19.94 -14.03 2.46
CA PHE A 8 18.58 -14.48 2.15
C PHE A 8 18.02 -15.41 3.23
N LEU A 9 18.83 -16.34 3.72
CA LEU A 9 18.44 -17.24 4.80
C LEU A 9 18.11 -16.46 6.09
N PHE A 10 18.91 -15.44 6.41
CA PHE A 10 18.65 -14.58 7.56
C PHE A 10 17.33 -13.81 7.41
N ILE A 11 17.11 -13.17 6.26
CA ILE A 11 15.86 -12.44 5.97
C ILE A 11 14.66 -13.37 6.05
N PHE A 12 14.78 -14.58 5.50
CA PHE A 12 13.71 -15.57 5.49
C PHE A 12 13.32 -16.01 6.91
N ILE A 13 14.30 -16.33 7.75
CA ILE A 13 14.05 -16.71 9.15
C ILE A 13 13.46 -15.54 9.93
N ALA A 14 14.01 -14.33 9.76
CA ALA A 14 13.49 -13.14 10.41
C ALA A 14 12.02 -12.91 10.04
N PHE A 15 11.69 -12.95 8.76
CA PHE A 15 10.32 -12.78 8.25
C PHE A 15 9.34 -13.81 8.83
N LEU A 16 9.70 -15.10 8.81
CA LEU A 16 8.86 -16.17 9.39
C LEU A 16 8.67 -16.01 10.91
N SER A 17 9.72 -15.60 11.62
CA SER A 17 9.67 -15.48 13.08
C SER A 17 8.99 -14.19 13.59
N THR A 18 8.80 -13.20 12.71
CA THR A 18 8.32 -11.85 13.10
C THR A 18 6.99 -11.87 13.86
N PRO A 19 5.88 -12.46 13.34
CA PRO A 19 4.61 -12.49 14.08
C PRO A 19 4.71 -13.26 15.40
N ALA A 20 5.54 -14.31 15.48
CA ALA A 20 5.74 -15.07 16.71
C ALA A 20 6.48 -14.26 17.79
N VAL A 21 7.56 -13.55 17.41
CA VAL A 21 8.33 -12.71 18.34
C VAL A 21 7.48 -11.52 18.80
N VAL A 22 6.77 -10.86 17.89
CA VAL A 22 5.89 -9.72 18.21
C VAL A 22 4.77 -10.17 19.16
N GLY A 23 4.11 -11.29 18.88
CA GLY A 23 3.07 -11.84 19.77
C GLY A 23 3.58 -12.29 21.15
N MET A 24 4.87 -12.64 21.26
CA MET A 24 5.49 -12.91 22.56
C MET A 24 5.76 -11.64 23.37
N ILE A 25 6.12 -10.54 22.71
CA ILE A 25 6.41 -9.26 23.37
C ILE A 25 5.10 -8.59 23.80
N ASP A 26 4.12 -8.55 22.91
CA ASP A 26 2.83 -7.91 23.15
C ASP A 26 1.70 -8.76 22.60
N LYS A 27 0.89 -9.31 23.51
CA LYS A 27 -0.27 -10.14 23.18
C LYS A 27 -1.43 -9.35 22.59
N SER A 28 -1.40 -8.03 22.68
CA SER A 28 -2.43 -7.14 22.13
C SER A 28 -2.09 -6.60 20.74
N CYS A 29 -0.89 -6.89 20.23
CA CYS A 29 -0.48 -6.48 18.90
C CYS A 29 -1.24 -7.27 17.82
N ASP A 30 -1.76 -6.55 16.82
CA ASP A 30 -2.48 -7.16 15.70
C ASP A 30 -1.49 -7.80 14.70
N THR A 31 -1.49 -9.13 14.64
CA THR A 31 -0.73 -9.93 13.67
C THR A 31 -1.62 -10.59 12.62
N SER A 32 -2.90 -10.21 12.53
CA SER A 32 -3.90 -10.87 11.67
C SER A 32 -3.51 -10.88 10.19
N ILE A 33 -2.86 -9.82 9.70
CA ILE A 33 -2.40 -9.68 8.32
C ILE A 33 -1.43 -10.81 7.93
N PHE A 34 -0.50 -11.19 8.81
CA PHE A 34 0.48 -12.24 8.53
C PHE A 34 -0.17 -13.61 8.36
N TYR A 35 -1.23 -13.89 9.12
CA TYR A 35 -1.96 -15.16 9.05
C TYR A 35 -3.01 -15.17 7.94
N SER A 36 -3.67 -14.04 7.69
CA SER A 36 -4.68 -13.89 6.63
C SER A 36 -4.09 -14.14 5.23
N LEU A 37 -2.85 -13.75 5.00
CA LEU A 37 -2.15 -14.03 3.74
C LEU A 37 -1.86 -15.53 3.54
N SER A 38 -1.67 -16.30 4.61
CA SER A 38 -1.50 -17.76 4.52
C SER A 38 -2.83 -18.50 4.36
N GLU A 39 -3.90 -18.00 4.98
CA GLU A 39 -5.24 -18.61 4.86
C GLU A 39 -5.85 -18.45 3.46
N GLU A 40 -5.43 -17.42 2.73
CA GLU A 40 -5.90 -17.13 1.37
C GLU A 40 -5.64 -18.27 0.37
N GLU A 41 -4.60 -19.10 0.59
CA GLU A 41 -4.24 -20.25 -0.25
C GLU A 41 -5.17 -21.46 -0.03
N HIS A 42 -5.75 -21.61 1.16
CA HIS A 42 -6.55 -22.78 1.54
C HIS A 42 -8.01 -22.71 1.12
N THR A 43 -8.46 -21.54 0.65
CA THR A 43 -9.79 -21.40 0.05
C THR A 43 -9.66 -21.52 -1.46
N PRO A 44 -10.42 -22.40 -2.14
CA PRO A 44 -10.48 -22.40 -3.60
C PRO A 44 -11.16 -21.09 -4.03
N LYS A 45 -10.36 -20.04 -4.18
CA LYS A 45 -10.81 -18.80 -4.79
C LYS A 45 -11.08 -19.11 -6.24
N GLU A 46 -12.35 -19.23 -6.59
CA GLU A 46 -12.79 -19.08 -7.97
C GLU A 46 -12.18 -17.79 -8.49
N VAL A 47 -11.15 -17.91 -9.33
CA VAL A 47 -10.46 -16.78 -9.92
C VAL A 47 -11.47 -16.13 -10.85
N LYS A 48 -12.25 -15.17 -10.33
CA LYS A 48 -12.86 -14.14 -11.17
C LYS A 48 -11.70 -13.33 -11.68
N VAL A 49 -11.18 -13.71 -12.84
CA VAL A 49 -10.16 -13.01 -13.60
C VAL A 49 -10.73 -11.63 -13.95
N PHE A 50 -10.63 -10.68 -13.03
CA PHE A 50 -10.63 -9.29 -13.38
C PHE A 50 -9.28 -9.04 -14.03
N ASN A 51 -9.33 -9.00 -15.35
CA ASN A 51 -8.19 -8.79 -16.24
C ASN A 51 -7.65 -7.36 -16.05
N TYR A 52 -6.99 -7.08 -14.93
CA TYR A 52 -6.19 -5.86 -14.74
C TYR A 52 -4.77 -6.14 -15.22
N TYR A 53 -4.63 -6.37 -16.53
CA TYR A 53 -3.34 -6.17 -17.17
C TYR A 53 -3.17 -4.69 -17.49
N SER A 54 -1.91 -4.25 -17.37
CA SER A 54 -1.36 -2.91 -17.58
C SER A 54 -1.47 -1.95 -16.39
N ASN A 55 -0.31 -1.49 -15.90
CA ASN A 55 -0.10 -0.41 -14.91
C ASN A 55 0.16 -0.81 -13.45
N LEU A 56 0.70 -2.00 -13.16
CA LEU A 56 1.72 -2.07 -12.11
C LEU A 56 3.03 -1.57 -12.73
N ASP A 57 3.02 -0.29 -13.07
CA ASP A 57 4.22 0.41 -13.46
C ASP A 57 5.14 0.49 -12.24
N LEU A 58 6.40 0.28 -12.53
CA LEU A 58 7.54 0.11 -11.65
C LEU A 58 7.88 1.43 -10.93
N GLY A 59 6.89 2.12 -10.36
CA GLY A 59 7.00 3.48 -9.84
C GLY A 59 7.83 3.63 -8.56
N LEU A 60 8.18 2.52 -7.90
CA LEU A 60 9.04 2.54 -6.70
C LEU A 60 10.54 2.54 -7.04
N LEU A 61 10.93 2.17 -8.26
CA LEU A 61 12.34 2.14 -8.68
C LEU A 61 12.79 3.35 -9.50
N ALA A 62 11.86 4.22 -9.91
CA ALA A 62 12.17 5.48 -10.59
C ALA A 62 12.37 6.62 -9.56
N LEU A 63 13.35 6.47 -8.66
CA LEU A 63 13.88 7.62 -7.94
C LEU A 63 14.81 8.39 -8.90
N GLU A 64 14.25 8.97 -9.96
CA GLU A 64 14.94 10.01 -10.70
C GLU A 64 14.85 11.30 -9.88
N HIS A 65 15.98 11.64 -9.29
CA HIS A 65 16.25 12.91 -8.64
C HIS A 65 16.08 14.05 -9.65
N ASN A 66 14.84 14.51 -9.83
CA ASN A 66 14.57 15.72 -10.59
C ASN A 66 14.98 16.93 -9.73
N ARG A 67 16.03 17.63 -10.17
CA ARG A 67 16.44 18.92 -9.63
C ARG A 67 15.22 19.86 -9.70
N SER A 68 14.64 20.21 -8.57
CA SER A 68 13.47 21.10 -8.54
C SER A 68 13.83 22.44 -9.16
N SER A 69 13.27 22.76 -10.33
CA SER A 69 13.25 24.14 -10.81
C SER A 69 12.18 24.92 -10.04
N LEU A 70 12.49 26.17 -9.70
CA LEU A 70 11.52 27.07 -9.08
C LEU A 70 10.34 27.26 -10.03
N ILE A 71 9.13 26.95 -9.57
CA ILE A 71 7.90 27.22 -10.33
C ILE A 71 7.67 28.73 -10.30
N LEU A 72 8.14 29.43 -11.32
CA LEU A 72 7.76 30.82 -11.59
C LEU A 72 6.52 30.81 -12.48
N SER A 73 5.35 30.69 -11.85
CA SER A 73 4.07 30.84 -12.55
C SER A 73 3.73 32.33 -12.67
N GLU A 74 3.99 32.93 -13.83
CA GLU A 74 3.71 34.35 -14.12
C GLU A 74 2.20 34.68 -14.16
N ASN A 75 1.33 33.67 -14.26
CA ASN A 75 -0.12 33.88 -14.34
C ASN A 75 -0.89 32.91 -13.44
N LEU A 76 -0.90 33.17 -12.14
CA LEU A 76 -1.85 32.55 -11.22
C LEU A 76 -3.16 33.36 -11.26
N SER A 77 -3.96 33.21 -12.31
CA SER A 77 -5.32 33.73 -12.30
C SER A 77 -6.09 33.04 -11.17
N LYS A 78 -6.27 33.75 -10.05
CA LYS A 78 -7.13 33.29 -8.96
C LYS A 78 -8.56 33.25 -9.50
N HIS A 79 -9.04 32.05 -9.80
CA HIS A 79 -10.46 31.85 -10.07
C HIS A 79 -11.23 31.96 -8.75
N ASP A 80 -12.35 32.68 -8.76
CA ASP A 80 -13.25 32.68 -7.61
C ASP A 80 -13.73 31.27 -7.35
N LYS A 81 -13.63 30.86 -6.08
CA LYS A 81 -14.08 29.56 -5.63
C LYS A 81 -15.60 29.56 -5.61
N ILE A 82 -16.22 29.33 -6.76
CA ILE A 82 -17.67 29.08 -6.86
C ILE A 82 -17.91 27.62 -6.42
N ALA A 83 -17.55 27.32 -5.17
CA ALA A 83 -18.12 26.16 -4.52
C ALA A 83 -19.52 26.59 -4.08
N ALA A 84 -20.52 26.33 -4.94
CA ALA A 84 -21.89 26.26 -4.44
C ALA A 84 -21.85 25.27 -3.26
N THR A 85 -22.25 25.72 -2.07
CA THR A 85 -22.39 24.86 -0.90
C THR A 85 -23.52 23.89 -1.17
N ILE A 86 -23.23 22.81 -1.90
CA ILE A 86 -24.18 21.74 -2.17
C ILE A 86 -24.27 20.93 -0.89
N PHE A 87 -25.26 21.26 -0.05
CA PHE A 87 -25.63 20.45 1.09
C PHE A 87 -26.75 19.51 0.66
N SER A 88 -26.41 18.26 0.33
CA SER A 88 -27.39 17.20 0.13
C SER A 88 -27.62 16.45 1.45
N PRO A 89 -28.80 16.56 2.09
CA PRO A 89 -29.08 15.79 3.28
C PRO A 89 -29.14 14.28 2.95
N PRO A 90 -28.83 13.40 3.92
CA PRO A 90 -28.83 11.97 3.72
C PRO A 90 -30.25 11.44 3.40
N PRO A 91 -30.37 10.45 2.50
CA PRO A 91 -31.62 10.08 1.84
C PRO A 91 -32.66 9.33 2.69
N ASN A 92 -32.52 9.26 4.02
CA ASN A 92 -33.34 8.37 4.87
C ASN A 92 -34.00 9.06 6.08
N LEU A 93 -34.51 10.29 5.93
CA LEU A 93 -35.52 10.86 6.84
C LEU A 93 -36.48 11.80 6.08
N ALA A 94 -37.33 11.24 5.23
CA ALA A 94 -38.62 11.83 4.85
C ALA A 94 -39.66 10.71 4.71
#